data_AF-A0A519SB07-F1
#
_entry.id   AF-A0A519SB07-F1
#
_cell.length_a   1.000
_cell.length_b   1.000
_cell.length_c   1.000
_cell.angle_alpha   90.00
_cell.angle_beta   90.00
_cell.angle_gamma   90.00
#
_symmetry.space_group_name_H-M   'P 1'
#
loop_
_entity.id
_entity.type
_entity.pdbx_description
1 polymer ?
#
loop_
_entity_poly.entity_id
_entity_poly.type
_entity_poly.pdbx_seq_one_letter_code
_entity_poly.pdbx_strand_id
1 'polypeptide(L)'
;MKRWYSNLTVQVLTAIALGVLVGALFPKFGAALKPVADTFINLIKMLIAPIIFLTVVIGIAGMGSMKKVGRVGGKALLYFEIVTTLALAIGIGVANLTQPGAGVQATAQAVLHDSKKTEEAAKFTEKAGEMNWVEFFTHIVPSNVVEAFAKGDILQVLLFAVLFGLALNRMGKLGEPLMRTFDRLSHVMFGVLALVMKLAPLGAFGGMAFTIGKYGIATLLPLGKLMLVVYTTMFLFIFVILNLVLRYYGLRLGPYLRFIKEEILLVLGTSSSESALPRMIDKMERLGCSRSVAGLVIPTGYSFNLDGTSIYLSISVVFLAQAFNIPLSFTQQLTLIAILVVTSKGAAGVTGSGFIVLASTLAATKV
;
A
#
# COMPACT_ATOMS: atom_id res chain seq x y z
N MET A 1 -9.29 -19.84 -29.68
CA MET A 1 -10.04 -19.36 -28.50
C MET A 1 -9.28 -19.74 -27.24
N LYS A 2 -8.72 -18.80 -26.46
CA LYS A 2 -8.04 -19.12 -25.19
C LYS A 2 -9.09 -19.56 -24.16
N ARG A 3 -8.94 -20.77 -23.63
CA ARG A 3 -9.84 -21.43 -22.67
C ARG A 3 -10.04 -20.56 -21.41
N TRP A 4 -11.26 -20.45 -20.88
CA TRP A 4 -11.58 -19.56 -19.75
C TRP A 4 -10.66 -19.78 -18.53
N TYR A 5 -10.34 -21.04 -18.20
CA TYR A 5 -9.43 -21.40 -17.11
C TYR A 5 -7.97 -20.99 -17.31
N SER A 6 -7.56 -20.51 -18.49
CA SER A 6 -6.23 -19.89 -18.69
C SER A 6 -6.18 -18.41 -18.29
N ASN A 7 -7.31 -17.82 -17.91
CA ASN A 7 -7.38 -16.43 -17.50
C ASN A 7 -6.99 -16.29 -16.03
N LEU A 8 -5.89 -15.57 -15.76
CA LEU A 8 -5.37 -15.37 -14.41
C LEU A 8 -6.40 -14.73 -13.47
N THR A 9 -7.24 -13.82 -13.97
CA THR A 9 -8.32 -13.20 -13.18
C THR A 9 -9.24 -14.26 -12.58
N VAL A 10 -9.58 -15.27 -13.38
CA VAL A 10 -10.54 -16.32 -13.01
C VAL A 10 -9.88 -17.32 -12.07
N GLN A 11 -8.62 -17.64 -12.31
CA GLN A 11 -7.83 -18.47 -11.39
C GLN A 11 -7.71 -17.82 -10.01
N VAL A 12 -7.39 -16.52 -9.94
CA VAL A 12 -7.27 -15.78 -8.67
C VAL A 12 -8.62 -15.69 -7.96
N LEU A 13 -9.72 -15.38 -8.67
CA LEU A 13 -11.06 -15.34 -8.06
C LEU A 13 -11.48 -16.71 -7.50
N THR A 14 -11.23 -17.77 -8.26
CA THR A 14 -11.54 -19.14 -7.82
C THR A 14 -10.70 -19.50 -6.60
N ALA A 15 -9.40 -19.16 -6.62
CA ALA A 15 -8.50 -19.37 -5.50
C ALA A 15 -8.91 -18.61 -4.23
N ILE A 16 -9.34 -17.34 -4.36
CA ILE A 16 -9.88 -16.54 -3.25
C ILE A 16 -11.11 -17.23 -2.65
N ALA A 17 -12.08 -17.61 -3.49
CA ALA A 17 -13.30 -18.26 -3.04
C ALA A 17 -13.01 -19.59 -2.32
N LEU A 18 -12.13 -20.42 -2.88
CA LEU A 18 -11.68 -21.66 -2.26
C LEU A 18 -10.92 -21.40 -0.95
N GLY A 19 -10.10 -20.35 -0.89
CA GLY A 19 -9.37 -19.98 0.32
C GLY A 19 -10.33 -19.59 1.45
N VAL A 20 -11.34 -18.77 1.15
CA VAL A 20 -12.40 -18.42 2.10
C VAL A 20 -13.14 -19.67 2.60
N LEU A 21 -13.54 -20.57 1.69
CA LEU A 21 -14.23 -21.81 2.05
C LEU A 21 -13.37 -22.69 2.96
N VAL A 22 -12.08 -22.88 2.62
CA VAL A 22 -11.15 -23.68 3.43
C VAL A 22 -10.92 -23.04 4.79
N GLY A 23 -10.71 -21.73 4.86
CA GLY A 23 -10.56 -21.02 6.13
C GLY A 23 -11.82 -21.08 6.99
N ALA A 24 -13.00 -21.10 6.39
CA ALA A 24 -14.28 -21.17 7.09
C ALA A 24 -14.60 -22.57 7.61
N LEU A 25 -14.44 -23.60 6.77
CA LEU A 25 -14.78 -25.00 7.08
C LEU A 25 -13.69 -25.69 7.90
N PHE A 26 -12.42 -25.33 7.70
CA PHE A 26 -11.27 -25.94 8.37
C PHE A 26 -10.32 -24.87 8.96
N PRO A 27 -10.73 -24.12 10.01
CA PRO A 27 -9.98 -22.94 10.47
C PRO A 27 -8.53 -23.20 10.87
N LYS A 28 -8.26 -24.30 11.57
CA LYS A 28 -6.88 -24.70 11.95
C LYS A 28 -6.00 -24.95 10.73
N PHE A 29 -6.54 -25.60 9.71
CA PHE A 29 -5.82 -25.84 8.46
C PHE A 29 -5.66 -24.55 7.65
N GLY A 30 -6.70 -23.73 7.55
CA GLY A 30 -6.64 -22.41 6.92
C GLY A 30 -5.55 -21.53 7.53
N ALA A 31 -5.48 -21.44 8.86
CA ALA A 31 -4.42 -20.71 9.56
C ALA A 31 -3.02 -21.29 9.30
N ALA A 32 -2.90 -22.61 9.11
CA ALA A 32 -1.65 -23.28 8.77
C ALA A 32 -1.18 -23.01 7.32
N LEU A 33 -2.02 -22.45 6.45
CA LEU A 33 -1.65 -22.08 5.07
C LEU A 33 -0.90 -20.75 4.97
N LYS A 34 -0.64 -20.05 6.09
CA LYS A 34 0.17 -18.81 6.12
C LYS A 34 1.50 -18.94 5.35
N PRO A 35 2.29 -20.03 5.48
CA PRO A 35 3.55 -20.15 4.75
C PRO A 35 3.39 -20.12 3.23
N VAL A 36 2.25 -20.56 2.69
CA VAL A 36 1.96 -20.49 1.24
C VAL A 36 1.85 -19.03 0.79
N ALA A 37 1.10 -18.23 1.55
CA ALA A 37 0.95 -16.80 1.30
C ALA A 37 2.29 -16.06 1.46
N ASP A 38 2.99 -16.30 2.57
CA ASP A 38 4.27 -15.65 2.88
C ASP A 38 5.33 -15.99 1.82
N THR A 39 5.41 -17.26 1.39
CA THR A 39 6.37 -17.69 0.36
C THR A 39 6.08 -17.00 -0.97
N PHE A 40 4.81 -16.89 -1.36
CA PHE A 40 4.44 -16.16 -2.58
C PHE A 40 4.80 -14.67 -2.48
N ILE A 41 4.52 -14.03 -1.34
CA ILE A 41 4.89 -12.63 -1.11
C ILE A 41 6.41 -12.46 -1.18
N ASN A 42 7.19 -13.38 -0.60
CA ASN A 42 8.65 -13.35 -0.64
C ASN A 42 9.20 -13.51 -2.07
N LEU A 43 8.58 -14.36 -2.90
CA LEU A 43 8.93 -14.46 -4.32
C LEU A 43 8.75 -13.12 -5.06
N ILE A 44 7.69 -12.36 -4.74
CA ILE A 44 7.51 -11.03 -5.31
C ILE A 44 8.52 -10.04 -4.73
N LYS A 45 8.67 -9.99 -3.39
CA LYS A 45 9.62 -9.09 -2.70
C LYS A 45 11.04 -9.21 -3.24
N MET A 46 11.50 -10.43 -3.52
CA MET A 46 12.80 -10.70 -4.14
C MET A 46 13.01 -9.93 -5.47
N LEU A 47 11.94 -9.71 -6.24
CA LEU A 47 12.01 -9.04 -7.55
C LEU A 47 11.84 -7.52 -7.46
N ILE A 48 11.24 -7.00 -6.39
CA ILE A 48 10.86 -5.58 -6.28
C ILE A 48 12.09 -4.67 -6.36
N ALA A 49 13.08 -4.85 -5.48
CA ALA A 49 14.24 -3.95 -5.42
C ALA A 49 15.04 -3.93 -6.74
N PRO A 50 15.40 -5.07 -7.36
CA PRO A 50 16.06 -5.07 -8.67
C PRO A 50 15.23 -4.43 -9.79
N ILE A 51 13.92 -4.69 -9.85
CA ILE A 51 13.05 -4.12 -10.88
C ILE A 51 12.93 -2.61 -10.72
N ILE A 52 12.74 -2.12 -9.49
CA ILE A 52 12.68 -0.69 -9.20
C ILE A 52 13.98 -0.02 -9.62
N PHE A 53 15.12 -0.56 -9.17
CA PHE A 53 16.43 -0.01 -9.52
C PHE A 53 16.61 0.12 -11.04
N LEU A 54 16.41 -0.98 -11.78
CA LEU A 54 16.58 -0.98 -13.23
C LEU A 54 15.61 -0.01 -13.91
N THR A 55 14.34 -0.04 -13.55
CA THR A 55 13.32 0.80 -14.19
C THR A 55 13.56 2.28 -13.91
N VAL A 56 13.92 2.64 -12.68
CA VAL A 56 14.22 4.03 -12.29
C VAL A 56 15.49 4.52 -12.98
N VAL A 57 16.57 3.72 -12.98
CA VAL A 57 17.82 4.09 -13.65
C VAL A 57 17.59 4.30 -15.14
N ILE A 58 16.96 3.33 -15.84
CA ILE A 58 16.64 3.45 -17.27
C ILE A 58 15.75 4.67 -17.51
N GLY A 59 14.75 4.85 -16.65
CA GLY A 59 13.80 5.94 -16.70
C GLY A 59 14.50 7.30 -16.64
N ILE A 60 15.26 7.56 -15.58
CA ILE A 60 15.92 8.85 -15.35
C ILE A 60 17.01 9.09 -16.38
N ALA A 61 17.80 8.08 -16.68
CA ALA A 61 18.91 8.23 -17.60
C ALA A 61 18.43 8.39 -19.06
N GLY A 62 17.23 7.89 -19.40
CA GLY A 62 16.54 8.15 -20.67
C GLY A 62 15.86 9.53 -20.77
N MET A 63 15.61 10.23 -19.65
CA MET A 63 14.90 11.53 -19.69
C MET A 63 15.74 12.69 -20.23
N GLY A 64 17.07 12.55 -20.28
CA GLY A 64 17.98 13.52 -20.90
C GLY A 64 18.17 14.83 -20.12
N SER A 65 17.29 15.20 -19.17
CA SER A 65 17.45 16.41 -18.37
C SER A 65 16.92 16.32 -16.94
N MET A 66 17.73 16.83 -16.00
CA MET A 66 17.39 16.89 -14.56
C MET A 66 16.14 17.73 -14.30
N LYS A 67 15.91 18.79 -15.09
CA LYS A 67 14.70 19.63 -14.99
C LYS A 67 13.43 18.80 -15.22
N LYS A 68 13.45 17.85 -16.15
CA LYS A 68 12.28 16.97 -16.39
C LYS A 68 12.07 16.02 -15.22
N VAL A 69 13.13 15.45 -14.65
CA VAL A 69 13.04 14.51 -13.51
C VAL A 69 12.43 15.20 -12.30
N GLY A 70 12.97 16.36 -11.90
CA GLY A 70 12.43 17.15 -10.80
C GLY A 70 10.98 17.58 -11.03
N ARG A 71 10.61 17.94 -12.27
CA ARG A 71 9.23 18.29 -12.61
C ARG A 71 8.26 17.11 -12.48
N VAL A 72 8.66 15.91 -12.90
CA VAL A 72 7.82 14.71 -12.78
C VAL A 72 7.69 14.30 -11.31
N GLY A 73 8.80 14.19 -10.58
CA GLY A 73 8.80 13.83 -9.16
C GLY A 73 8.04 14.83 -8.30
N GLY A 74 8.27 16.14 -8.50
CA GLY A 74 7.56 17.19 -7.77
C GLY A 74 6.05 17.20 -8.04
N LYS A 75 5.63 17.00 -9.30
CA LYS A 75 4.20 16.85 -9.62
C LYS A 75 3.58 15.61 -8.97
N ALA A 76 4.32 14.50 -8.91
CA ALA A 76 3.85 13.28 -8.27
C ALA A 76 3.68 13.47 -6.75
N LEU A 77 4.66 14.06 -6.06
CA LEU A 77 4.57 14.33 -4.62
C LEU A 77 3.42 15.30 -4.29
N LEU A 78 3.24 16.35 -5.10
CA LEU A 78 2.11 17.27 -4.93
C LEU A 78 0.77 16.55 -5.15
N TYR A 79 0.68 15.70 -6.16
CA TYR A 79 -0.51 14.88 -6.42
C TYR A 79 -0.80 13.94 -5.23
N PHE A 80 0.21 13.22 -4.72
CA PHE A 80 0.04 12.33 -3.57
C PHE A 80 -0.46 13.08 -2.34
N GLU A 81 0.12 14.25 -2.07
CA GLU A 81 -0.31 15.07 -0.92
C GLU A 81 -1.77 15.48 -1.00
N ILE A 82 -2.20 15.97 -2.16
CA ILE A 82 -3.59 16.40 -2.37
C ILE A 82 -4.53 15.21 -2.23
N VAL A 83 -4.21 14.09 -2.88
CA VAL A 83 -5.10 12.92 -2.94
C VAL A 83 -5.18 12.21 -1.58
N THR A 84 -4.08 12.08 -0.86
CA THR A 84 -4.06 11.56 0.52
C THR A 84 -4.82 12.48 1.48
N THR A 85 -4.72 13.80 1.33
CA THR A 85 -5.53 14.75 2.13
C THR A 85 -7.02 14.57 1.86
N LEU A 86 -7.41 14.38 0.59
CA LEU A 86 -8.80 14.08 0.23
C LEU A 86 -9.25 12.71 0.79
N ALA A 87 -8.36 11.71 0.83
CA ALA A 87 -8.61 10.39 1.41
C ALA A 87 -8.89 10.46 2.92
N LEU A 88 -8.11 11.28 3.65
CA LEU A 88 -8.34 11.52 5.09
C LEU A 88 -9.64 12.30 5.34
N ALA A 89 -9.90 13.33 4.54
CA ALA A 89 -11.09 14.16 4.67
C ALA A 89 -12.38 13.37 4.42
N ILE A 90 -12.42 12.55 3.35
CA ILE A 90 -13.58 11.70 3.09
C ILE A 90 -13.75 10.62 4.17
N GLY A 91 -12.64 10.07 4.70
CA GLY A 91 -12.67 9.11 5.81
C GLY A 91 -13.33 9.69 7.06
N ILE A 92 -12.88 10.86 7.52
CA ILE A 92 -13.48 11.55 8.67
C ILE A 92 -14.93 11.94 8.37
N GLY A 93 -15.21 12.49 7.18
CA GLY A 93 -16.56 12.90 6.78
C GLY A 93 -17.56 11.75 6.84
N VAL A 94 -17.22 10.60 6.26
CA VAL A 94 -18.08 9.41 6.28
C VAL A 94 -18.19 8.83 7.70
N ALA A 95 -17.11 8.82 8.48
CA ALA A 95 -17.14 8.33 9.87
C ALA A 95 -18.02 9.20 10.79
N ASN A 96 -18.02 10.52 10.60
CA ASN A 96 -18.91 11.43 11.32
C ASN A 96 -20.39 11.21 10.94
N LEU A 97 -20.67 10.95 9.66
CA LEU A 97 -22.04 10.74 9.17
C LEU A 97 -22.61 9.38 9.61
N THR A 98 -21.80 8.32 9.53
CA THR A 98 -22.24 6.93 9.78
C THR A 98 -22.11 6.51 11.24
N GLN A 99 -21.33 7.25 12.03
CA GLN A 99 -21.04 7.02 13.44
C GLN A 99 -20.74 5.54 13.75
N PRO A 100 -19.68 4.96 13.15
CA PRO A 100 -19.43 3.53 13.27
C PRO A 100 -19.13 3.08 14.71
N GLY A 101 -18.64 3.97 15.58
CA GLY A 101 -18.35 3.67 16.99
C GLY A 101 -19.55 3.81 17.94
N ALA A 102 -20.64 4.42 17.49
CA ALA A 102 -21.86 4.54 18.29
C ALA A 102 -22.53 3.17 18.48
N GLY A 103 -22.80 2.79 19.73
CA GLY A 103 -23.40 1.52 20.14
C GLY A 103 -22.39 0.48 20.63
N VAL A 104 -21.08 0.76 20.58
CA VAL A 104 -20.01 -0.16 21.01
C VAL A 104 -19.45 0.20 22.40
N GLN A 105 -20.04 1.19 23.08
CA GLN A 105 -19.54 1.75 24.34
C GLN A 105 -19.45 0.71 25.47
N ALA A 106 -20.43 -0.18 25.57
CA ALA A 106 -20.43 -1.25 26.58
C ALA A 106 -19.28 -2.25 26.35
N THR A 107 -18.93 -2.54 25.10
CA THR A 107 -17.80 -3.40 24.74
C THR A 107 -16.47 -2.69 24.95
N ALA A 108 -16.37 -1.39 24.62
CA ALA A 108 -15.18 -0.59 24.86
C ALA A 108 -14.85 -0.47 26.37
N GLN A 109 -15.87 -0.26 27.20
CA GLN A 109 -15.73 -0.26 28.66
C GLN A 109 -15.29 -1.63 29.21
N ALA A 110 -15.84 -2.72 28.69
CA ALA A 110 -15.40 -4.08 29.07
C ALA A 110 -13.92 -4.35 28.73
N VAL A 111 -13.36 -3.72 27.69
CA VAL A 111 -11.93 -3.81 27.35
C VAL A 111 -11.06 -3.02 28.33
N LEU A 112 -11.50 -1.85 28.80
CA LEU A 112 -10.76 -1.04 29.79
C LEU A 112 -10.64 -1.75 31.15
N HIS A 113 -11.62 -2.59 31.50
CA HIS A 113 -11.62 -3.38 32.74
C HIS A 113 -10.82 -4.69 32.65
N ASP A 114 -10.29 -5.05 31.48
CA ASP A 114 -9.42 -6.20 31.28
C ASP A 114 -7.94 -5.77 31.38
N SER A 115 -7.37 -5.88 32.58
CA SER A 115 -6.02 -5.39 32.91
C SER A 115 -4.93 -5.90 31.96
N LYS A 116 -5.09 -7.10 31.38
CA LYS A 116 -4.11 -7.67 30.43
C LYS A 116 -4.13 -6.95 29.08
N LYS A 117 -5.32 -6.57 28.59
CA LYS A 117 -5.46 -5.84 27.32
C LYS A 117 -5.02 -4.39 27.44
N THR A 118 -5.23 -3.78 28.61
CA THR A 118 -4.75 -2.42 28.90
C THR A 118 -3.22 -2.38 29.01
N GLU A 119 -2.57 -3.39 29.61
CA GLU A 119 -1.11 -3.52 29.59
C GLU A 119 -0.53 -3.77 28.18
N GLU A 120 -1.19 -4.60 27.37
CA GLU A 120 -0.79 -4.80 25.97
C GLU A 120 -0.91 -3.50 25.16
N ALA A 121 -1.99 -2.73 25.33
CA ALA A 121 -2.16 -1.43 24.70
C ALA A 121 -1.10 -0.41 25.17
N ALA A 122 -0.78 -0.37 26.47
CA ALA A 122 0.23 0.52 27.03
C ALA A 122 1.65 0.25 26.47
N LYS A 123 2.00 -1.01 26.21
CA LYS A 123 3.27 -1.38 25.54
C LYS A 123 3.35 -0.84 24.11
N PHE A 124 2.22 -0.64 23.43
CA PHE A 124 2.19 0.00 22.11
C PHE A 124 2.30 1.52 22.20
N THR A 125 1.83 2.15 23.27
CA THR A 125 2.04 3.58 23.53
C THR A 125 3.50 3.87 23.88
N GLU A 126 4.18 2.98 24.62
CA GLU A 126 5.64 3.07 24.85
C GLU A 126 6.47 2.86 23.58
N LYS A 127 6.04 1.95 22.69
CA LYS A 127 6.67 1.74 21.38
C LYS A 127 6.29 2.78 20.34
N ALA A 128 5.17 3.49 20.53
CA ALA A 128 4.82 4.71 19.84
C ALA A 128 5.68 5.86 20.39
N GLY A 129 7.00 5.66 20.42
CA GLY A 129 7.95 6.75 20.61
C GLY A 129 7.66 7.84 19.57
N GLU A 130 8.01 9.07 19.93
CA GLU A 130 7.87 10.23 19.05
C GLU A 130 8.35 9.86 17.63
N MET A 131 7.48 10.06 16.64
CA MET A 131 7.83 9.76 15.25
C MET A 131 9.06 10.61 14.88
N ASN A 132 10.23 9.98 14.85
CA ASN A 132 11.48 10.71 14.71
C ASN A 132 11.69 11.06 13.24
N TRP A 133 11.22 12.25 12.86
CA TRP A 133 11.38 12.77 11.50
C TRP A 133 12.83 12.84 11.06
N VAL A 134 13.75 13.13 11.99
CA VAL A 134 15.19 13.13 11.69
C VAL A 134 15.65 11.73 11.32
N GLU A 135 15.24 10.72 12.07
CA GLU A 135 15.53 9.31 11.74
C GLU A 135 14.92 8.90 10.40
N PHE A 136 13.65 9.25 10.12
CA PHE A 136 13.03 8.95 8.83
C PHE A 136 13.80 9.56 7.66
N PHE A 137 14.14 10.86 7.71
CA PHE A 137 14.86 11.53 6.62
C PHE A 137 16.31 11.04 6.49
N THR A 138 16.98 10.75 7.60
CA THR A 138 18.33 10.19 7.56
C THR A 138 18.33 8.74 7.07
N HIS A 139 17.28 7.97 7.33
CA HIS A 139 17.10 6.60 6.84
C HIS A 139 16.90 6.50 5.33
N ILE A 140 16.45 7.57 4.65
CA ILE A 140 16.36 7.61 3.18
C ILE A 140 17.74 7.39 2.55
N VAL A 141 18.81 7.83 3.21
CA VAL A 141 20.19 7.67 2.76
C VAL A 141 20.76 6.38 3.38
N PRO A 142 20.95 5.30 2.60
CA PRO A 142 21.50 4.07 3.15
C PRO A 142 22.98 4.24 3.53
N SER A 143 23.40 3.64 4.64
CA SER A 143 24.81 3.47 4.98
C SER A 143 25.52 2.53 4.00
N ASN A 144 24.79 1.55 3.46
CA ASN A 144 25.27 0.60 2.48
C ASN A 144 24.17 0.25 1.46
N VAL A 145 24.48 0.43 0.17
CA VAL A 145 23.53 0.16 -0.91
C VAL A 145 23.17 -1.33 -0.97
N VAL A 146 24.15 -2.23 -0.86
CA VAL A 146 23.91 -3.68 -0.91
C VAL A 146 22.98 -4.12 0.21
N GLU A 147 23.13 -3.54 1.40
CA GLU A 147 22.23 -3.78 2.52
C GLU A 147 20.80 -3.32 2.23
N ALA A 148 20.62 -2.14 1.60
CA ALA A 148 19.30 -1.66 1.19
C ALA A 148 18.59 -2.63 0.25
N PHE A 149 19.32 -3.20 -0.73
CA PHE A 149 18.79 -4.24 -1.61
C PHE A 149 18.48 -5.54 -0.85
N ALA A 150 19.35 -5.95 0.06
CA ALA A 150 19.19 -7.19 0.82
C ALA A 150 17.99 -7.14 1.80
N LYS A 151 17.79 -5.98 2.46
CA LYS A 151 16.65 -5.75 3.36
C LYS A 151 15.36 -5.40 2.62
N GLY A 152 15.44 -5.08 1.33
CA GLY A 152 14.28 -4.69 0.52
C GLY A 152 13.75 -3.29 0.87
N ASP A 153 14.63 -2.38 1.30
CA ASP A 153 14.25 -1.00 1.56
C ASP A 153 14.04 -0.27 0.23
N ILE A 154 12.77 -0.15 -0.15
CA ILE A 154 12.36 0.44 -1.43
C ILE A 154 12.79 1.91 -1.53
N LEU A 155 12.74 2.66 -0.43
CA LEU A 155 13.00 4.10 -0.46
C LEU A 155 14.49 4.39 -0.63
N GLN A 156 15.34 3.63 0.07
CA GLN A 156 16.78 3.68 -0.10
C GLN A 156 17.21 3.23 -1.51
N VAL A 157 16.64 2.13 -2.01
CA VAL A 157 16.89 1.63 -3.38
C VAL A 157 16.46 2.68 -4.42
N LEU A 158 15.33 3.35 -4.21
CA LEU A 158 14.85 4.42 -5.08
C LEU A 158 15.80 5.62 -5.09
N LEU A 159 16.24 6.11 -3.93
CA LEU A 159 17.21 7.21 -3.85
C LEU A 159 18.49 6.87 -4.61
N PHE A 160 19.05 5.69 -4.35
CA PHE A 160 20.26 5.23 -5.04
C PHE A 160 20.03 5.13 -6.56
N ALA A 161 18.91 4.57 -7.00
CA ALA A 161 18.56 4.45 -8.41
C ALA A 161 18.44 5.83 -9.10
N VAL A 162 17.90 6.83 -8.39
CA VAL A 162 17.84 8.21 -8.87
C VAL A 162 19.25 8.77 -9.06
N LEU A 163 20.10 8.70 -8.03
CA LEU A 163 21.47 9.20 -8.10
C LEU A 163 22.29 8.49 -9.19
N PHE A 164 22.16 7.17 -9.27
CA PHE A 164 22.81 6.34 -10.29
C PHE A 164 22.33 6.72 -11.70
N GLY A 165 21.02 6.84 -11.91
CA GLY A 165 20.44 7.25 -13.18
C GLY A 165 20.90 8.65 -13.61
N LEU A 166 21.05 9.57 -12.68
CA LEU A 166 21.58 10.92 -12.95
C LEU A 166 23.07 10.89 -13.33
N ALA A 167 23.87 10.10 -12.62
CA ALA A 167 25.28 9.92 -12.97
C ALA A 167 25.42 9.27 -14.37
N LEU A 168 24.64 8.22 -14.64
CA LEU A 168 24.63 7.53 -15.94
C LEU A 168 24.20 8.46 -17.07
N ASN A 169 23.19 9.32 -16.85
CA ASN A 169 22.78 10.34 -17.81
C ASN A 169 23.93 11.30 -18.17
N ARG A 170 24.68 11.75 -17.15
CA ARG A 170 25.81 12.68 -17.33
C ARG A 170 26.99 12.08 -18.08
N MET A 171 27.14 10.74 -18.09
CA MET A 171 28.16 10.06 -18.89
C MET A 171 27.92 10.17 -20.40
N GLY A 172 26.72 10.55 -20.83
CA GLY A 172 26.38 10.69 -22.24
C GLY A 172 26.63 9.39 -23.01
N LYS A 173 27.36 9.47 -24.13
CA LYS A 173 27.65 8.31 -25.00
C LYS A 173 28.41 7.19 -24.29
N LEU A 174 29.27 7.53 -23.30
CA LEU A 174 30.02 6.52 -22.54
C LEU A 174 29.12 5.61 -21.69
N GLY A 175 27.95 6.12 -21.27
CA GLY A 175 26.97 5.36 -20.49
C GLY A 175 26.04 4.48 -21.33
N GLU A 176 26.01 4.65 -22.64
CA GLU A 176 25.04 3.98 -23.52
C GLU A 176 25.13 2.44 -23.51
N PRO A 177 26.32 1.81 -23.52
CA PRO A 177 26.42 0.36 -23.42
C PRO A 177 25.85 -0.20 -22.10
N LEU A 178 26.08 0.51 -20.99
CA LEU A 178 25.56 0.14 -19.68
C LEU A 178 24.03 0.29 -19.64
N MET A 179 23.50 1.37 -20.22
CA MET A 179 22.05 1.57 -20.38
C MET A 179 21.40 0.41 -21.13
N ARG A 180 21.96 0.01 -22.28
CA ARG A 180 21.43 -1.10 -23.10
C ARG A 180 21.48 -2.43 -22.33
N THR A 181 22.50 -2.60 -21.49
CA THR A 181 22.62 -3.78 -20.62
C THR A 181 21.53 -3.78 -19.54
N PHE A 182 21.30 -2.66 -18.88
CA PHE A 182 20.24 -2.52 -17.88
C PHE A 182 18.86 -2.73 -18.49
N ASP A 183 18.63 -2.22 -19.69
CA ASP A 183 17.39 -2.45 -20.42
C ASP A 183 17.16 -3.95 -20.69
N ARG A 184 18.16 -4.67 -21.19
CA ARG A 184 18.06 -6.14 -21.37
C ARG A 184 17.82 -6.87 -20.06
N LEU A 185 18.54 -6.50 -19.00
CA LEU A 185 18.36 -7.11 -17.68
C LEU A 185 16.95 -6.89 -17.13
N SER A 186 16.38 -5.70 -17.35
CA SER A 186 15.01 -5.39 -16.93
C SER A 186 13.97 -6.27 -17.63
N HIS A 187 14.16 -6.56 -18.93
CA HIS A 187 13.29 -7.48 -19.67
C HIS A 187 13.37 -8.90 -19.10
N VAL A 188 14.57 -9.35 -18.71
CA VAL A 188 14.74 -10.64 -18.03
C VAL A 188 14.01 -10.62 -16.69
N MET A 189 14.14 -9.57 -15.88
CA MET A 189 13.45 -9.44 -14.60
C MET A 189 11.92 -9.44 -14.75
N PHE A 190 11.37 -8.75 -15.75
CA PHE A 190 9.94 -8.82 -16.06
C PHE A 190 9.51 -10.21 -16.57
N GLY A 191 10.40 -10.92 -17.27
CA GLY A 191 10.20 -12.32 -17.63
C GLY A 191 10.09 -13.25 -16.41
N VAL A 192 10.98 -13.08 -15.43
CA VAL A 192 10.93 -13.82 -14.16
C VAL A 192 9.64 -13.46 -13.39
N LEU A 193 9.27 -12.18 -13.34
CA LEU A 193 8.01 -11.74 -12.75
C LEU A 193 6.82 -12.46 -13.40
N ALA A 194 6.77 -12.54 -14.73
CA ALA A 194 5.68 -13.22 -15.43
C ALA A 194 5.58 -14.72 -15.08
N LEU A 195 6.72 -15.38 -14.78
CA LEU A 195 6.73 -16.76 -14.28
C LEU A 195 6.17 -16.84 -12.86
N VAL A 196 6.64 -15.98 -11.94
CA VAL A 196 6.15 -15.94 -10.55
C VAL A 196 4.65 -15.63 -10.51
N MET A 197 4.15 -14.75 -11.39
CA MET A 197 2.73 -14.42 -11.47
C MET A 197 1.82 -15.61 -11.81
N LYS A 198 2.34 -16.70 -12.37
CA LYS A 198 1.54 -17.93 -12.56
C LYS A 198 1.17 -18.59 -11.24
N LEU A 199 1.93 -18.32 -10.17
CA LEU A 199 1.68 -18.82 -8.81
C LEU A 199 0.77 -17.89 -8.00
N ALA A 200 0.37 -16.74 -8.54
CA ALA A 200 -0.51 -15.78 -7.87
C ALA A 200 -1.81 -16.38 -7.30
N PRO A 201 -2.50 -17.32 -7.98
CA PRO A 201 -3.67 -17.97 -7.40
C PRO A 201 -3.34 -18.71 -6.09
N LEU A 202 -2.18 -19.36 -5.98
CA LEU A 202 -1.79 -20.07 -4.77
C LEU A 202 -1.55 -19.11 -3.60
N GLY A 203 -0.88 -17.98 -3.86
CA GLY A 203 -0.68 -16.93 -2.87
C GLY A 203 -2.00 -16.34 -2.38
N ALA A 204 -2.93 -16.05 -3.30
CA ALA A 204 -4.26 -15.54 -2.98
C ALA A 204 -5.12 -16.54 -2.19
N PHE A 205 -5.06 -17.84 -2.55
CA PHE A 205 -5.70 -18.92 -1.80
C PHE A 205 -5.18 -19.00 -0.37
N GLY A 206 -3.85 -19.09 -0.21
CA GLY A 206 -3.21 -19.20 1.10
C GLY A 206 -3.48 -17.98 1.99
N GLY A 207 -3.45 -16.77 1.41
CA GLY A 207 -3.72 -15.53 2.11
C GLY A 207 -5.15 -15.46 2.65
N MET A 208 -6.14 -15.76 1.81
CA MET A 208 -7.54 -15.77 2.23
C MET A 208 -7.86 -16.89 3.21
N ALA A 209 -7.31 -18.09 3.02
CA ALA A 209 -7.48 -19.20 3.95
C ALA A 209 -6.87 -18.91 5.32
N PHE A 210 -5.69 -18.28 5.36
CA PHE A 210 -5.07 -17.82 6.59
C PHE A 210 -5.92 -16.76 7.31
N THR A 211 -6.33 -15.72 6.58
CA THR A 211 -7.12 -14.62 7.15
C THR A 211 -8.42 -15.14 7.75
N ILE A 212 -9.18 -15.96 7.00
CA ILE A 212 -10.44 -16.51 7.51
C ILE A 212 -10.21 -17.58 8.58
N GLY A 213 -9.19 -18.42 8.46
CA GLY A 213 -8.92 -19.48 9.43
C GLY A 213 -8.38 -18.97 10.78
N LYS A 214 -7.56 -17.91 10.77
CA LYS A 214 -6.99 -17.31 11.99
C LYS A 214 -7.96 -16.37 12.70
N TYR A 215 -8.61 -15.49 11.94
CA TYR A 215 -9.47 -14.47 12.52
C TYR A 215 -10.94 -14.94 12.59
N GLY A 216 -11.33 -15.94 11.81
CA GLY A 216 -12.70 -16.46 11.78
C GLY A 216 -13.68 -15.53 11.06
N ILE A 217 -14.78 -16.09 10.53
CA ILE A 217 -15.88 -15.27 9.99
C ILE A 217 -16.52 -14.41 11.09
N ALA A 218 -16.48 -14.89 12.35
CA ALA A 218 -17.09 -14.22 13.48
C ALA A 218 -16.38 -12.92 13.92
N THR A 219 -15.09 -12.70 13.62
CA THR A 219 -14.46 -11.38 13.88
C THR A 219 -14.91 -10.31 12.90
N LEU A 220 -15.47 -10.69 11.74
CA LEU A 220 -16.09 -9.76 10.80
C LEU A 220 -17.41 -9.18 11.33
N LEU A 221 -18.04 -9.78 12.35
CA LEU A 221 -19.34 -9.35 12.88
C LEU A 221 -19.24 -8.14 13.83
N PRO A 222 -18.41 -8.13 14.91
CA PRO A 222 -18.27 -6.98 15.80
C PRO A 222 -17.59 -5.77 15.16
N LEU A 223 -16.67 -5.99 14.23
CA LEU A 223 -16.02 -4.95 13.42
C LEU A 223 -16.76 -4.68 12.10
N GLY A 224 -17.89 -5.36 11.87
CA GLY A 224 -18.61 -5.33 10.60
C GLY A 224 -19.06 -3.93 10.20
N LYS A 225 -19.54 -3.13 11.17
CA LYS A 225 -19.92 -1.73 10.92
C LYS A 225 -18.70 -0.88 10.54
N LEU A 226 -17.58 -1.02 11.26
CA LEU A 226 -16.34 -0.30 10.94
C LEU A 226 -15.82 -0.70 9.56
N MET A 227 -15.76 -2.00 9.26
CA MET A 227 -15.29 -2.52 7.97
C MET A 227 -16.20 -2.11 6.82
N LEU A 228 -17.52 -2.17 7.00
CA LEU A 228 -18.47 -1.71 6.00
C LEU A 228 -18.26 -0.24 5.69
N VAL A 229 -18.06 0.60 6.71
CA VAL A 229 -17.79 2.03 6.53
C VAL A 229 -16.46 2.26 5.81
N VAL A 230 -15.38 1.53 6.17
CA VAL A 230 -14.08 1.61 5.49
C VAL A 230 -14.20 1.23 4.01
N TYR A 231 -14.77 0.06 3.70
CA TYR A 231 -14.91 -0.41 2.32
C TYR A 231 -15.84 0.47 1.48
N THR A 232 -16.94 0.95 2.07
CA THR A 232 -17.84 1.90 1.41
C THR A 232 -17.12 3.21 1.11
N THR A 233 -16.30 3.71 2.05
CA THR A 233 -15.53 4.94 1.84
C THR A 233 -14.44 4.74 0.78
N MET A 234 -13.74 3.61 0.76
CA MET A 234 -12.80 3.27 -0.33
C MET A 234 -13.51 3.20 -1.69
N PHE A 235 -14.71 2.61 -1.73
CA PHE A 235 -15.53 2.60 -2.93
C PHE A 235 -15.88 4.02 -3.37
N LEU A 236 -16.38 4.87 -2.47
CA LEU A 236 -16.66 6.28 -2.76
C LEU A 236 -15.40 7.01 -3.24
N PHE A 237 -14.26 6.79 -2.62
CA PHE A 237 -12.99 7.39 -3.04
C PHE A 237 -12.63 7.00 -4.49
N ILE A 238 -12.75 5.73 -4.86
CA ILE A 238 -12.47 5.26 -6.22
C ILE A 238 -13.46 5.86 -7.24
N PHE A 239 -14.76 5.82 -6.95
CA PHE A 239 -15.80 6.22 -7.91
C PHE A 239 -16.06 7.72 -7.96
N VAL A 240 -15.66 8.46 -6.92
CA VAL A 240 -15.79 9.92 -6.85
C VAL A 240 -14.42 10.55 -7.10
N ILE A 241 -13.47 10.45 -6.17
CA ILE A 241 -12.21 11.20 -6.22
C ILE A 241 -11.35 10.72 -7.41
N LEU A 242 -11.04 9.42 -7.49
CA LEU A 242 -10.22 8.89 -8.60
C LEU A 242 -10.92 9.07 -9.95
N ASN A 243 -12.24 8.90 -10.02
CA ASN A 243 -13.01 9.15 -11.24
C ASN A 243 -12.91 10.62 -11.70
N LEU A 244 -13.01 11.58 -10.78
CA LEU A 244 -12.88 13.01 -11.09
C LEU A 244 -11.47 13.33 -11.59
N VAL A 245 -10.43 12.80 -10.94
CA VAL A 245 -9.05 12.93 -11.39
C VAL A 245 -8.88 12.36 -12.80
N LEU A 246 -9.35 11.14 -13.05
CA LEU A 246 -9.24 10.52 -14.37
C LEU A 246 -9.98 11.33 -15.44
N ARG A 247 -11.20 11.80 -15.15
CA ARG A 247 -11.98 12.64 -16.07
C ARG A 247 -11.30 13.96 -16.37
N TYR A 248 -10.66 14.59 -15.38
CA TYR A 248 -9.90 15.82 -15.58
C TYR A 248 -8.78 15.63 -16.62
N TYR A 249 -8.16 14.44 -16.67
CA TYR A 249 -7.16 14.07 -17.68
C TYR A 249 -7.74 13.39 -18.93
N GLY A 250 -9.07 13.41 -19.12
CA GLY A 250 -9.73 12.82 -20.29
C GLY A 250 -9.81 11.29 -20.30
N LEU A 251 -9.49 10.64 -19.17
CA LEU A 251 -9.54 9.19 -19.00
C LEU A 251 -10.86 8.74 -18.37
N ARG A 252 -11.25 7.49 -18.64
CA ARG A 252 -12.47 6.88 -18.10
C ARG A 252 -12.12 5.84 -17.04
N LEU A 253 -12.78 5.91 -15.87
CA LEU A 253 -12.54 4.98 -14.76
C LEU A 253 -12.81 3.52 -15.14
N GLY A 254 -13.93 3.23 -15.81
CA GLY A 254 -14.32 1.85 -16.15
C GLY A 254 -13.25 1.07 -16.94
N PRO A 255 -12.79 1.58 -18.09
CA PRO A 255 -11.69 0.97 -18.84
C PRO A 255 -10.40 0.83 -18.01
N TYR A 256 -10.06 1.83 -17.20
CA TYR A 256 -8.88 1.79 -16.33
C TYR A 256 -8.97 0.66 -15.31
N LEU A 257 -10.08 0.53 -14.57
CA LEU A 257 -10.29 -0.55 -13.60
C LEU A 257 -10.27 -1.93 -14.27
N ARG A 258 -10.82 -2.07 -15.49
CA ARG A 258 -10.74 -3.33 -16.25
C ARG A 258 -9.32 -3.68 -16.65
N PHE A 259 -8.48 -2.68 -16.91
CA PHE A 259 -7.08 -2.86 -17.28
C PHE A 259 -6.23 -3.37 -16.09
N ILE A 260 -6.45 -2.81 -14.90
CA ILE A 260 -5.70 -3.16 -13.68
C ILE A 260 -6.40 -4.21 -12.78
N LYS A 261 -7.43 -4.89 -13.28
CA LYS A 261 -8.26 -5.82 -12.48
C LYS A 261 -7.46 -6.96 -11.84
N GLU A 262 -6.39 -7.42 -12.49
CA GLU A 262 -5.59 -8.55 -12.00
C GLU A 262 -4.76 -8.14 -10.79
N GLU A 263 -4.26 -6.91 -10.78
CA GLU A 263 -3.49 -6.31 -9.71
C GLU A 263 -4.39 -6.03 -8.51
N ILE A 264 -5.61 -5.52 -8.73
CA ILE A 264 -6.61 -5.35 -7.68
C ILE A 264 -6.90 -6.69 -6.98
N LEU A 265 -7.15 -7.75 -7.75
CA LEU A 265 -7.45 -9.07 -7.21
C LEU A 265 -6.25 -9.72 -6.51
N LEU A 266 -5.04 -9.49 -7.04
CA LEU A 266 -3.81 -9.96 -6.42
C LEU A 266 -3.62 -9.32 -5.04
N VAL A 267 -3.72 -7.99 -4.96
CA VAL A 267 -3.57 -7.25 -3.70
C VAL A 267 -4.65 -7.67 -2.71
N LEU A 268 -5.90 -7.87 -3.17
CA LEU A 268 -6.99 -8.37 -2.34
C LEU A 268 -6.68 -9.76 -1.75
N GLY A 269 -6.21 -10.69 -2.58
CA GLY A 269 -5.92 -12.07 -2.15
C GLY A 269 -4.68 -12.20 -1.27
N THR A 270 -3.67 -11.34 -1.49
CA THR A 270 -2.37 -11.40 -0.78
C THR A 270 -2.28 -10.43 0.39
N SER A 271 -3.20 -9.46 0.47
CA SER A 271 -3.17 -8.35 1.44
C SER A 271 -1.87 -7.54 1.42
N SER A 272 -1.17 -7.52 0.29
CA SER A 272 0.11 -6.82 0.11
C SER A 272 0.08 -6.00 -1.18
N SER A 273 0.20 -4.68 -1.08
CA SER A 273 0.30 -3.78 -2.24
C SER A 273 1.62 -3.97 -3.01
N GLU A 274 2.69 -4.39 -2.31
CA GLU A 274 4.02 -4.74 -2.86
C GLU A 274 3.90 -5.78 -3.98
N SER A 275 2.96 -6.73 -3.81
CA SER A 275 2.77 -7.84 -4.73
C SER A 275 2.42 -7.40 -6.17
N ALA A 276 1.80 -6.23 -6.32
CA ALA A 276 1.37 -5.70 -7.61
C ALA A 276 2.35 -4.71 -8.23
N LEU A 277 3.33 -4.21 -7.47
CA LEU A 277 4.18 -3.08 -7.89
C LEU A 277 4.93 -3.33 -9.20
N PRO A 278 5.66 -4.45 -9.38
CA PRO A 278 6.37 -4.70 -10.63
C PRO A 278 5.43 -4.77 -11.84
N ARG A 279 4.25 -5.39 -11.65
CA ARG A 279 3.27 -5.59 -12.71
C ARG A 279 2.54 -4.29 -13.08
N MET A 280 2.33 -3.41 -12.11
CA MET A 280 1.79 -2.08 -12.35
C MET A 280 2.73 -1.23 -13.21
N ILE A 281 4.05 -1.31 -13.01
CA ILE A 281 5.03 -0.62 -13.86
C ILE A 281 4.92 -1.10 -15.31
N ASP A 282 5.01 -2.41 -15.54
CA ASP A 282 4.89 -3.01 -16.90
C ASP A 282 3.55 -2.67 -17.56
N LYS A 283 2.43 -2.76 -16.83
CA LYS A 283 1.11 -2.41 -17.37
C LYS A 283 1.00 -0.92 -17.73
N MET A 284 1.49 -0.02 -16.89
CA MET A 284 1.43 1.41 -17.20
C MET A 284 2.28 1.75 -18.43
N GLU A 285 3.44 1.12 -18.60
CA GLU A 285 4.23 1.25 -19.83
C GLU A 285 3.46 0.78 -21.07
N ARG A 286 2.80 -0.40 -21.00
CA ARG A 286 1.96 -0.91 -22.10
C ARG A 286 0.74 -0.04 -22.41
N LEU A 287 0.24 0.69 -21.42
CA LEU A 287 -0.86 1.65 -21.59
C LEU A 287 -0.40 2.93 -22.32
N GLY A 288 0.91 3.14 -22.47
CA GLY A 288 1.51 4.29 -23.15
C GLY A 288 2.19 5.29 -22.22
N CYS A 289 2.28 5.01 -20.91
CA CYS A 289 3.08 5.83 -20.02
C CYS A 289 4.57 5.68 -20.38
N SER A 290 5.32 6.77 -20.35
CA SER A 290 6.77 6.64 -20.51
C SER A 290 7.33 5.85 -19.33
N ARG A 291 8.29 4.99 -19.65
CA ARG A 291 9.05 4.19 -18.69
C ARG A 291 9.60 5.01 -17.52
N SER A 292 10.07 6.21 -17.82
CA SER A 292 10.59 7.14 -16.82
C SER A 292 9.54 7.65 -15.85
N VAL A 293 8.31 7.88 -16.32
CA VAL A 293 7.21 8.31 -15.44
C VAL A 293 6.70 7.12 -14.63
N ALA A 294 6.44 5.98 -15.26
CA ALA A 294 5.96 4.78 -14.56
C ALA A 294 6.97 4.29 -13.50
N GLY A 295 8.24 4.20 -13.88
CA GLY A 295 9.33 3.74 -13.02
C GLY A 295 9.62 4.67 -11.84
N LEU A 296 9.39 5.98 -11.96
CA LEU A 296 9.59 6.92 -10.85
C LEU A 296 8.32 7.04 -9.98
N VAL A 297 7.16 7.26 -10.60
CA VAL A 297 5.93 7.64 -9.91
C VAL A 297 5.33 6.46 -9.15
N ILE A 298 5.32 5.24 -9.72
CA ILE A 298 4.68 4.09 -9.08
C ILE A 298 5.44 3.66 -7.80
N PRO A 299 6.78 3.48 -7.82
CA PRO A 299 7.54 3.18 -6.60
C PRO A 299 7.46 4.28 -5.55
N THR A 300 7.50 5.56 -5.97
CA THR A 300 7.36 6.67 -5.02
C THR A 300 5.96 6.69 -4.40
N GLY A 301 4.92 6.46 -5.19
CA GLY A 301 3.53 6.38 -4.72
C GLY A 301 3.30 5.21 -3.77
N TYR A 302 4.03 4.11 -3.92
CA TYR A 302 3.97 2.99 -2.98
C TYR A 302 4.30 3.41 -1.55
N SER A 303 5.31 4.28 -1.38
CA SER A 303 5.72 4.76 -0.07
C SER A 303 4.91 5.98 0.39
N PHE A 304 4.60 6.90 -0.53
CA PHE A 304 4.06 8.22 -0.17
C PHE A 304 2.56 8.42 -0.44
N ASN A 305 1.87 7.48 -1.10
CA ASN A 305 0.46 7.60 -1.48
C ASN A 305 -0.38 6.42 -0.94
N LEU A 306 -0.39 6.25 0.38
CA LEU A 306 -1.10 5.18 1.08
C LEU A 306 -2.58 5.51 1.35
N ASP A 307 -3.32 5.94 0.32
CA ASP A 307 -4.69 6.47 0.47
C ASP A 307 -5.65 5.51 1.18
N GLY A 308 -5.59 4.22 0.87
CA GLY A 308 -6.41 3.21 1.53
C GLY A 308 -6.12 3.10 3.04
N THR A 309 -4.84 3.16 3.41
CA THR A 309 -4.41 3.19 4.81
C THR A 309 -4.88 4.47 5.47
N SER A 310 -4.78 5.62 4.79
CA SER A 310 -5.25 6.92 5.31
C SER A 310 -6.76 6.92 5.57
N ILE A 311 -7.57 6.36 4.67
CA ILE A 311 -9.02 6.16 4.90
C ILE A 311 -9.24 5.29 6.14
N TYR A 312 -8.55 4.16 6.25
CA TYR A 312 -8.67 3.26 7.40
C TYR A 312 -8.29 3.95 8.72
N LEU A 313 -7.15 4.64 8.77
CA LEU A 313 -6.67 5.33 9.97
C LEU A 313 -7.61 6.42 10.42
N SER A 314 -8.05 7.26 9.49
CA SER A 314 -8.94 8.38 9.77
C SER A 314 -10.31 7.93 10.30
N ILE A 315 -10.90 6.87 9.71
CA ILE A 315 -12.13 6.27 10.23
C ILE A 315 -11.89 5.60 11.58
N SER A 316 -10.76 4.92 11.77
CA SER A 316 -10.43 4.22 13.02
C SER A 316 -10.26 5.17 14.20
N VAL A 317 -9.63 6.33 14.00
CA VAL A 317 -9.53 7.36 15.06
C VAL A 317 -10.91 7.86 15.47
N VAL A 318 -11.76 8.21 14.49
CA VAL A 318 -13.12 8.69 14.78
C VAL A 318 -13.96 7.59 15.44
N PHE A 319 -13.82 6.34 15.01
CA PHE A 319 -14.47 5.18 15.62
C PHE A 319 -14.09 5.02 17.09
N LEU A 320 -12.80 5.10 17.42
CA LEU A 320 -12.33 4.99 18.80
C LEU A 320 -12.84 6.14 19.66
N ALA A 321 -12.76 7.37 19.16
CA ALA A 321 -13.32 8.53 19.87
C ALA A 321 -14.82 8.35 20.16
N GLN A 322 -15.60 7.87 19.19
CA GLN A 322 -17.03 7.57 19.39
C GLN A 322 -17.25 6.41 20.39
N ALA A 323 -16.44 5.37 20.33
CA ALA A 323 -16.55 4.20 21.21
C ALA A 323 -16.24 4.55 22.68
N PHE A 324 -15.34 5.51 22.92
CA PHE A 324 -14.99 6.01 24.26
C PHE A 324 -15.75 7.27 24.67
N ASN A 325 -16.74 7.71 23.89
CA ASN A 325 -17.50 8.94 24.12
C ASN A 325 -16.62 10.21 24.24
N ILE A 326 -15.54 10.28 23.48
CA ILE A 326 -14.67 11.45 23.39
C ILE A 326 -15.17 12.33 22.23
N PRO A 327 -15.74 13.52 22.50
CA PRO A 327 -16.21 14.40 21.45
C PRO A 327 -15.03 15.02 20.71
N LEU A 328 -14.94 14.79 19.40
CA LEU A 328 -13.96 15.43 18.54
C LEU A 328 -14.54 16.71 17.94
N SER A 329 -14.04 17.86 18.36
CA SER A 329 -14.34 19.15 17.74
C SER A 329 -13.80 19.22 16.30
N PHE A 330 -14.37 20.12 15.49
CA PHE A 330 -13.90 20.33 14.11
C PHE A 330 -12.40 20.67 14.04
N THR A 331 -11.91 21.49 14.97
CA THR A 331 -10.48 21.83 15.06
C THR A 331 -9.62 20.60 15.34
N GLN A 332 -10.03 19.73 16.27
CA GLN A 332 -9.30 18.48 16.54
C GLN A 332 -9.31 17.54 15.33
N GLN A 333 -10.40 17.49 14.56
CA GLN A 333 -10.45 16.71 13.33
C GLN A 333 -9.51 17.26 12.24
N LEU A 334 -9.38 18.58 12.11
CA LEU A 334 -8.37 19.19 11.24
C LEU A 334 -6.94 18.89 11.71
N THR A 335 -6.68 18.98 13.02
CA THR A 335 -5.39 18.60 13.60
C THR A 335 -5.09 17.11 13.35
N LEU A 336 -6.09 16.23 13.45
CA LEU A 336 -5.97 14.82 13.12
C LEU A 336 -5.60 14.60 11.66
N ILE A 337 -6.24 15.31 10.72
CA ILE A 337 -5.86 15.26 9.30
C ILE A 337 -4.41 15.70 9.15
N ALA A 338 -4.02 16.85 9.73
CA ALA A 338 -2.66 17.36 9.63
C ALA A 338 -1.64 16.35 10.15
N ILE A 339 -1.87 15.76 11.32
CA ILE A 339 -0.98 14.73 11.88
C ILE A 339 -0.95 13.51 10.97
N LEU A 340 -2.11 12.98 10.55
CA LEU A 340 -2.20 11.78 9.71
C LEU A 340 -1.59 11.95 8.31
N VAL A 341 -1.65 13.15 7.72
CA VAL A 341 -0.97 13.46 6.46
C VAL A 341 0.54 13.25 6.63
N VAL A 342 1.11 13.75 7.72
CA VAL A 342 2.54 13.63 7.96
C VAL A 342 2.88 12.17 8.34
N THR A 343 2.20 11.61 9.35
CA THR A 343 2.51 10.27 9.89
C THR A 343 2.23 9.12 8.92
N SER A 344 1.26 9.24 8.02
CA SER A 344 0.98 8.20 7.01
C SER A 344 2.16 7.94 6.07
N LYS A 345 3.02 8.94 5.81
CA LYS A 345 4.19 8.80 4.94
C LYS A 345 5.34 8.05 5.60
N GLY A 346 5.46 8.14 6.93
CA GLY A 346 6.43 7.36 7.70
C GLY A 346 6.02 5.90 7.88
N ALA A 347 4.80 5.53 7.46
CA ALA A 347 4.24 4.18 7.60
C ALA A 347 4.65 3.21 6.48
N ALA A 348 5.37 3.71 5.46
CA ALA A 348 5.74 2.95 4.28
C ALA A 348 6.60 1.71 4.61
N GLY A 349 6.21 0.54 4.10
CA GLY A 349 7.07 -0.66 4.07
C GLY A 349 7.09 -1.54 5.31
N VAL A 350 6.41 -1.17 6.41
CA VAL A 350 6.35 -2.00 7.63
C VAL A 350 4.93 -2.55 7.82
N THR A 351 4.75 -3.86 7.67
CA THR A 351 3.48 -4.53 7.99
C THR A 351 3.08 -4.28 9.44
N GLY A 352 1.89 -3.71 9.65
CA GLY A 352 1.40 -3.32 10.99
C GLY A 352 1.69 -1.87 11.38
N SER A 353 2.37 -1.08 10.53
CA SER A 353 2.65 0.35 10.76
C SER A 353 1.39 1.18 10.97
N GLY A 354 0.27 0.79 10.36
CA GLY A 354 -1.01 1.47 10.55
C GLY A 354 -1.44 1.52 12.03
N PHE A 355 -1.17 0.49 12.82
CA PHE A 355 -1.51 0.52 14.25
C PHE A 355 -0.59 1.46 15.04
N ILE A 356 0.71 1.49 14.70
CA ILE A 356 1.68 2.41 15.32
C ILE A 356 1.29 3.85 15.00
N VAL A 357 0.99 4.15 13.73
CA VAL A 357 0.55 5.49 13.29
C VAL A 357 -0.74 5.90 14.00
N LEU A 358 -1.70 4.98 14.13
CA LEU A 358 -2.93 5.21 14.87
C LEU A 358 -2.64 5.57 16.34
N ALA A 359 -1.83 4.76 17.02
CA ALA A 359 -1.46 4.96 18.42
C ALA A 359 -0.69 6.28 18.64
N SER A 360 0.31 6.57 17.78
CA SER A 360 1.06 7.82 17.82
C SER A 360 0.15 9.03 17.57
N THR A 361 -0.81 8.92 16.65
CA THR A 361 -1.75 10.01 16.36
C THR A 361 -2.66 10.28 17.55
N LEU A 362 -3.24 9.24 18.15
CA LEU A 362 -4.09 9.35 19.34
C LEU A 362 -3.32 9.97 20.51
N ALA A 363 -2.12 9.47 20.79
CA ALA A 363 -1.23 10.01 21.82
C ALA A 363 -0.88 11.48 21.57
N ALA A 364 -0.57 11.86 20.33
CA ALA A 364 -0.26 13.25 19.95
C ALA A 364 -1.48 14.18 20.10
N THR A 365 -2.69 13.67 19.85
CA THR A 365 -3.92 14.44 20.03
C THR A 365 -4.48 14.44 21.45
N LYS A 366 -3.90 13.64 22.36
CA LYS A 366 -4.40 13.41 23.73
C LYS A 366 -5.87 12.98 23.75
N VAL A 367 -6.26 12.14 22.80
CA VAL A 367 -7.60 11.54 22.63
C VAL A 367 -7.50 10.06 22.96
#